data_AF-A0A5B1AXP6-F1
#
_entry.id   AF-A0A5B1AXP6-F1
#
_cell.length_a   1.000
_cell.length_b   1.000
_cell.length_c   1.000
_cell.angle_alpha   90.00
_cell.angle_beta   90.00
_cell.angle_gamma   90.00
#
_symmetry.space_group_name_H-M   'P 1'
#
loop_
_entity.id
_entity.type
_entity.pdbx_description
1 polymer ?
#
loop_
_entity_poly.entity_id
_entity_poly.type
_entity_poly.pdbx_seq_one_letter_code
_entity_poly.pdbx_strand_id
1 'polypeptide(L)'
;MEYIEYLHKGNYSNTTIEHYLKRIAEFTKWLKRRKVTATEIDYKTCMKYIKYLQQKRIKPQTINNHLVTLRNYFDYFIEIAERTENPLEDVSVKGTVKKMLHNLLEADELEDLYYSYETEKFNKYTNQFTKYAAKRNKIIVGL
;
A
#
# COMPACT_ATOMS: atom_id res chain seq x y z
N MET A 1 -0.01 13.49 22.35
CA MET A 1 0.04 12.24 21.57
C MET A 1 0.73 12.58 20.27
N GLU A 2 1.77 11.85 19.90
CA GLU A 2 2.37 11.97 18.57
C GLU A 2 1.68 11.04 17.57
N TYR A 3 1.78 11.34 16.27
CA TYR A 3 1.14 10.51 15.23
C TYR A 3 1.64 9.05 15.23
N ILE A 4 2.90 8.81 15.59
CA ILE A 4 3.45 7.45 15.71
C ILE A 4 2.75 6.67 16.82
N GLU A 5 2.52 7.30 17.97
CA GLU A 5 1.80 6.70 19.10
C GLU A 5 0.35 6.39 18.71
N TYR A 6 -0.30 7.28 17.96
CA TYR A 6 -1.64 7.08 17.42
C TYR A 6 -1.71 5.83 16.52
N LEU A 7 -0.71 5.63 15.64
CA LEU A 7 -0.65 4.44 14.80
C LEU A 7 -0.37 3.16 15.60
N HIS A 8 0.46 3.22 16.65
CA HIS A 8 0.65 2.06 17.52
C HIS A 8 -0.62 1.69 18.28
N LYS A 9 -1.37 2.68 18.78
CA LYS A 9 -2.68 2.48 19.42
C LYS A 9 -3.70 1.83 18.46
N GLY A 10 -3.61 2.15 17.17
CA GLY A 10 -4.40 1.53 16.11
C GLY A 10 -3.96 0.13 15.67
N ASN A 11 -2.97 -0.50 16.32
CA ASN A 11 -2.41 -1.82 15.97
C ASN A 11 -1.90 -1.92 14.51
N TYR A 12 -1.40 -0.81 13.95
CA TYR A 12 -0.76 -0.85 12.64
C TYR A 12 0.57 -1.59 12.69
N SER A 13 0.89 -2.36 11.63
CA SER A 13 2.20 -3.02 11.53
C SER A 13 3.32 -1.99 11.38
N ASN A 14 4.53 -2.32 11.85
CA ASN A 14 5.71 -1.45 11.70
C ASN A 14 5.95 -1.03 10.25
N THR A 15 5.77 -1.95 9.29
CA THR A 15 5.89 -1.66 7.85
C THR A 15 4.86 -0.64 7.38
N THR A 16 3.63 -0.71 7.89
CA THR A 16 2.57 0.25 7.55
C THR A 16 2.89 1.62 8.13
N ILE A 17 3.38 1.67 9.38
CA ILE A 17 3.80 2.89 10.06
C ILE A 17 4.91 3.59 9.25
N GLU A 18 5.96 2.88 8.87
CA GLU A 18 7.04 3.43 8.05
C GLU A 18 6.52 4.02 6.72
N HIS A 19 5.63 3.29 6.03
CA HIS A 19 5.02 3.78 4.80
C HIS A 19 4.16 5.02 5.02
N TYR A 20 3.41 5.08 6.12
CA TYR A 20 2.57 6.22 6.45
C TYR A 20 3.41 7.46 6.75
N LEU A 21 4.43 7.32 7.60
CA LEU A 21 5.37 8.38 7.94
C LEU A 21 6.08 8.94 6.71
N LYS A 22 6.54 8.06 5.81
CA LYS A 22 7.19 8.49 4.56
C LYS A 22 6.24 9.33 3.69
N ARG A 23 4.99 8.90 3.53
CA ARG A 23 3.99 9.62 2.73
C ARG A 23 3.63 10.97 3.35
N ILE A 24 3.52 11.03 4.67
CA ILE A 24 3.25 12.27 5.41
C ILE A 24 4.45 13.22 5.33
N ALA A 25 5.67 12.71 5.41
CA ALA A 25 6.87 13.52 5.20
C ALA A 25 6.91 14.15 3.79
N GLU A 26 6.52 13.40 2.76
CA GLU A 26 6.41 13.94 1.40
C GLU A 26 5.30 14.98 1.27
N PHE A 27 4.15 14.75 1.90
CA PHE A 27 3.03 15.69 1.91
C PHE A 27 3.37 16.99 2.66
N THR A 28 3.92 16.89 3.86
CA THR A 28 4.35 18.05 4.66
C THR A 28 5.45 18.84 3.94
N LYS A 29 6.39 18.17 3.24
CA LYS A 29 7.38 18.83 2.38
C LYS A 29 6.72 19.62 1.24
N TRP A 30 5.66 19.08 0.64
CA TRP A 30 4.88 19.79 -0.38
C TRP A 30 4.13 20.99 0.21
N LEU A 31 3.57 20.86 1.42
CA LEU A 31 2.90 21.95 2.13
C LEU A 31 3.85 23.10 2.50
N LYS A 32 5.05 22.78 3.01
CA LYS A 32 6.08 23.78 3.35
C LYS A 32 6.41 24.69 2.17
N ARG A 33 6.46 24.15 0.94
CA ARG A 33 6.70 24.94 -0.28
C ARG A 33 5.59 25.93 -0.59
N ARG A 34 4.37 25.68 -0.10
CA ARG A 34 3.20 26.53 -0.29
C ARG A 34 2.91 27.44 0.91
N LYS A 35 3.73 27.37 1.97
CA LYS A 35 3.54 28.08 3.24
C LYS A 35 2.16 27.81 3.88
N VAL A 36 1.67 26.58 3.76
CA VAL A 36 0.43 26.11 4.37
C VAL A 36 0.77 25.03 5.40
N THR A 37 0.00 24.94 6.48
CA THR A 37 0.13 23.90 7.51
C THR A 37 -0.93 22.80 7.32
N ALA A 38 -0.71 21.63 7.90
CA ALA A 38 -1.69 20.54 7.81
C ALA A 38 -2.96 20.80 8.64
N THR A 39 -2.90 21.67 9.65
CA THR A 39 -4.04 22.07 10.46
C THR A 39 -4.95 23.08 9.76
N GLU A 40 -4.39 23.98 8.95
CA GLU A 40 -5.14 25.04 8.26
C GLU A 40 -5.52 24.71 6.82
N ILE A 41 -5.09 23.55 6.29
CA ILE A 41 -5.32 23.22 4.88
C ILE A 41 -6.81 23.05 4.56
N ASP A 42 -7.24 23.63 3.44
CA ASP A 42 -8.59 23.53 2.91
C ASP A 42 -8.74 22.39 1.88
N TYR A 43 -10.00 22.04 1.59
CA TYR A 43 -10.35 21.07 0.56
C TYR A 43 -9.71 21.39 -0.81
N LYS A 44 -9.69 22.68 -1.19
CA LYS A 44 -9.14 23.12 -2.49
C LYS A 44 -7.64 22.83 -2.59
N THR A 45 -6.89 22.99 -1.50
CA THR A 45 -5.46 22.72 -1.47
C THR A 45 -5.18 21.23 -1.45
N CYS A 46 -6.02 20.43 -0.79
CA CYS A 46 -6.03 18.97 -0.94
C CYS A 46 -6.23 18.55 -2.42
N MET A 47 -7.17 19.17 -3.14
CA MET A 47 -7.34 18.92 -4.59
C MET A 47 -6.11 19.31 -5.41
N LYS A 48 -5.44 20.41 -5.06
CA LYS A 48 -4.17 20.80 -5.70
C LYS A 48 -3.06 19.76 -5.45
N TYR A 49 -3.04 19.12 -4.28
CA TYR A 49 -2.10 18.04 -3.99
C TYR A 49 -2.36 16.81 -4.87
N ILE A 50 -3.64 16.41 -5.02
CA ILE A 50 -4.02 15.30 -5.90
C ILE A 50 -3.62 15.60 -7.34
N LYS A 51 -3.91 16.80 -7.85
CA LYS A 51 -3.48 17.24 -9.18
C LYS A 51 -1.96 17.19 -9.33
N TYR A 52 -1.22 17.60 -8.31
CA TYR A 52 0.24 17.49 -8.31
C TYR A 52 0.72 16.02 -8.41
N LEU A 53 0.09 15.09 -7.68
CA LEU A 53 0.42 13.66 -7.79
C LEU A 53 0.09 13.09 -9.19
N GLN A 54 -1.02 13.52 -9.78
CA GLN A 54 -1.40 13.15 -11.15
C GLN A 54 -0.40 13.69 -12.18
N GLN A 55 0.06 14.94 -12.03
CA GLN A 55 1.08 15.55 -12.89
C GLN A 55 2.43 14.83 -12.81
N LYS A 56 2.75 14.22 -11.66
CA LYS A 56 3.92 13.33 -11.49
C LYS A 56 3.75 11.96 -12.15
N ARG A 57 2.64 11.71 -12.85
CA ARG A 57 2.29 10.44 -13.51
C ARG A 57 2.24 9.25 -12.54
N ILE A 58 1.85 9.50 -11.29
CA ILE A 58 1.65 8.43 -10.31
C ILE A 58 0.37 7.67 -10.66
N LYS A 59 0.41 6.33 -10.55
CA LYS A 59 -0.75 5.48 -10.85
C LYS A 59 -1.94 5.82 -9.94
N PRO A 60 -3.19 5.83 -10.44
CA PRO A 60 -4.38 6.15 -9.63
C PRO A 60 -4.48 5.34 -8.34
N GLN A 61 -4.13 4.04 -8.37
CA GLN A 61 -4.13 3.18 -7.18
C GLN A 61 -3.14 3.66 -6.12
N THR A 62 -1.94 4.06 -6.54
CA THR A 62 -0.95 4.63 -5.63
C THR A 62 -1.46 5.95 -5.06
N ILE A 63 -2.07 6.82 -5.87
CA ILE A 63 -2.67 8.07 -5.38
C ILE A 63 -3.74 7.78 -4.32
N ASN A 64 -4.63 6.81 -4.55
CA ASN A 64 -5.63 6.41 -3.56
C ASN A 64 -4.98 5.91 -2.26
N ASN A 65 -3.87 5.16 -2.35
CA ASN A 65 -3.13 4.75 -1.15
C ASN A 65 -2.54 5.96 -0.41
N HIS A 66 -2.04 6.99 -1.11
CA HIS A 66 -1.64 8.26 -0.48
C HIS A 66 -2.84 8.91 0.23
N LEU A 67 -4.02 8.95 -0.41
CA LEU A 67 -5.23 9.53 0.18
C LEU A 67 -5.71 8.78 1.42
N VAL A 68 -5.64 7.45 1.44
CA VAL A 68 -5.95 6.65 2.65
C VAL A 68 -5.03 7.03 3.80
N THR A 69 -3.72 7.13 3.56
CA THR A 69 -2.77 7.59 4.58
C THR A 69 -3.09 9.02 5.06
N LEU A 70 -3.39 9.93 4.13
CA LEU A 70 -3.70 11.32 4.50
C LEU A 70 -5.01 11.46 5.26
N ARG A 71 -6.06 10.69 4.91
CA ARG A 71 -7.30 10.65 5.68
C ARG A 71 -7.02 10.27 7.13
N ASN A 72 -6.30 9.16 7.34
CA ASN A 72 -5.94 8.72 8.67
C ASN A 72 -5.10 9.77 9.43
N TYR A 73 -4.26 10.52 8.73
CA TYR A 73 -3.52 11.63 9.33
C TYR A 73 -4.41 12.81 9.73
N PHE A 74 -5.46 13.12 8.96
CA PHE A 74 -6.47 14.10 9.33
C PHE A 74 -7.38 13.61 10.46
N ASP A 75 -7.72 12.32 10.50
CA ASP A 75 -8.48 11.72 11.60
C ASP A 75 -7.71 11.81 12.93
N TYR A 76 -6.39 11.63 12.88
CA TYR A 76 -5.52 11.89 14.02
C TYR A 76 -5.63 13.34 14.51
N PHE A 77 -5.63 14.34 13.60
CA PHE A 77 -5.81 15.75 13.99
C PHE A 77 -7.19 16.01 14.64
N ILE A 78 -8.21 15.25 14.25
CA ILE A 78 -9.54 15.31 14.87
C ILE A 78 -9.51 14.69 16.27
N GLU A 79 -8.84 13.54 16.47
CA GLU A 79 -8.72 12.90 17.79
C GLU A 79 -8.01 13.80 18.82
N ILE A 80 -7.02 14.60 18.37
CA ILE A 80 -6.35 15.58 19.24
C ILE A 80 -7.05 16.95 19.28
N ALA A 81 -8.25 17.07 18.70
CA ALA A 81 -9.06 18.30 18.64
C ALA A 81 -8.38 19.51 17.96
N GLU A 82 -7.39 19.28 17.10
CA GLU A 82 -6.77 20.33 16.28
C GLU A 82 -7.60 20.65 15.03
N ARG A 83 -8.53 19.76 14.66
CA ARG A 83 -9.48 19.96 13.55
C ARG A 83 -10.84 19.40 13.91
N THR A 84 -11.88 19.96 13.30
CA THR A 84 -13.27 19.48 13.43
C THR A 84 -13.69 18.55 12.30
N GLU A 85 -13.06 18.67 11.12
CA GLU A 85 -13.48 17.98 9.91
C GLU A 85 -12.29 17.47 9.09
N ASN A 86 -12.50 16.34 8.40
CA ASN A 86 -11.54 15.74 7.50
C ASN A 86 -11.79 16.20 6.04
N PRO A 87 -10.91 17.02 5.43
CA PRO A 87 -11.11 17.51 4.07
C PRO A 87 -10.94 16.43 2.98
N LEU A 88 -10.56 15.20 3.35
CA LEU A 88 -10.31 14.10 2.41
C LEU A 88 -11.25 12.91 2.58
N GLU A 89 -12.25 12.98 3.47
CA GLU A 89 -13.11 11.85 3.84
C GLU A 89 -13.69 11.13 2.61
N ASP A 90 -14.39 11.85 1.73
CA ASP A 90 -15.01 11.27 0.52
C ASP A 90 -14.18 11.36 -0.77
N VAL A 91 -12.89 11.72 -0.66
CA VAL A 91 -12.08 12.03 -1.85
C VAL A 91 -11.38 10.80 -2.41
N SER A 92 -11.79 10.31 -3.57
CA SER A 92 -11.11 9.22 -4.27
C SER A 92 -10.82 9.54 -5.73
N VAL A 93 -9.70 9.03 -6.25
CA VAL A 93 -9.35 9.14 -7.67
C VAL A 93 -9.90 7.92 -8.40
N LYS A 94 -10.82 8.15 -9.34
CA LYS A 94 -11.38 7.13 -10.23
C LYS A 94 -10.36 6.68 -11.28
N GLY A 95 -10.57 5.50 -11.85
CA GLY A 95 -9.70 4.93 -12.89
C GLY A 95 -8.64 3.95 -12.38
N THR A 96 -8.83 3.38 -11.19
CA THR A 96 -8.05 2.20 -10.77
C THR A 96 -8.43 1.01 -11.64
N VAL A 97 -7.52 0.57 -12.50
CA VAL A 97 -7.70 -0.65 -13.29
C VAL A 97 -7.49 -1.85 -12.36
N LYS A 98 -8.53 -2.67 -12.18
CA LYS A 98 -8.38 -3.96 -11.50
C LYS A 98 -7.50 -4.84 -12.37
N LYS A 99 -6.44 -5.42 -11.82
CA LYS A 99 -5.60 -6.37 -12.56
C LYS A 99 -6.49 -7.54 -12.94
N MET A 100 -6.78 -7.71 -14.24
CA MET A 100 -7.36 -8.95 -14.73
C MET A 100 -6.30 -10.04 -14.60
N LEU A 101 -6.67 -11.12 -13.91
CA LEU A 101 -5.88 -12.35 -13.92
C LEU A 101 -5.88 -12.84 -15.37
N HIS A 102 -4.69 -13.04 -15.90
CA HIS A 102 -4.45 -13.61 -17.22
C HIS A 102 -3.71 -14.92 -17.01
N ASN A 103 -3.92 -15.88 -17.90
CA ASN A 103 -3.28 -17.20 -17.87
C ASN A 103 -3.67 -17.99 -16.61
N LEU A 104 -4.97 -18.14 -16.39
CA LEU A 104 -5.45 -19.14 -15.43
C LEU A 104 -5.16 -20.52 -16.04
N LEU A 105 -4.64 -21.42 -15.22
CA LEU A 105 -4.46 -22.82 -15.61
C LEU A 105 -5.81 -23.52 -15.53
N GLU A 106 -6.14 -24.28 -16.57
CA GLU A 106 -7.27 -25.21 -16.52
C GLU A 106 -6.95 -26.39 -15.58
N ALA A 107 -7.96 -27.18 -15.22
CA ALA A 107 -7.80 -28.29 -14.27
C ALA A 107 -6.71 -29.27 -14.72
N ASP A 108 -6.70 -29.64 -15.99
CA ASP A 108 -5.71 -30.56 -16.57
C ASP A 108 -4.30 -29.94 -16.57
N GLU A 109 -4.18 -28.64 -16.85
CA GLU A 109 -2.89 -27.94 -16.82
C GLU A 109 -2.33 -27.80 -15.39
N LEU A 110 -3.22 -27.72 -14.40
CA LEU A 110 -2.84 -27.72 -12.98
C LEU A 110 -2.36 -29.11 -12.54
N GLU A 111 -3.02 -30.17 -12.99
CA GLU A 111 -2.62 -31.56 -12.75
C GLU A 111 -1.27 -31.87 -13.40
N ASP A 112 -1.07 -31.44 -14.65
CA ASP A 112 0.21 -31.53 -15.34
C ASP A 112 1.31 -30.78 -14.58
N LEU A 113 1.01 -29.58 -14.05
CA LEU A 113 1.95 -28.82 -13.24
C LEU A 113 2.30 -29.57 -11.94
N TYR A 114 1.33 -30.20 -11.28
CA TYR A 114 1.56 -30.97 -10.07
C TYR A 114 2.49 -32.17 -10.30
N TYR A 115 2.22 -32.96 -11.34
CA TYR A 115 2.99 -34.16 -11.65
C TYR A 115 4.39 -33.82 -12.19
N SER A 116 4.52 -32.75 -12.97
CA SER A 116 5.80 -32.29 -13.51
C SER A 116 6.68 -31.52 -12.52
N TYR A 117 6.16 -31.12 -11.36
CA TYR A 117 6.93 -30.35 -10.36
C TYR A 117 8.04 -31.20 -9.72
N GLU A 118 9.29 -30.89 -10.07
CA GLU A 118 10.48 -31.58 -9.57
C GLU A 118 10.83 -31.16 -8.14
N THR A 119 10.99 -32.14 -7.24
CA THR A 119 11.34 -31.91 -5.82
C THR A 119 12.61 -32.63 -5.38
N GLU A 120 13.30 -33.30 -6.30
CA GLU A 120 14.43 -34.19 -5.99
C GLU A 120 15.69 -33.86 -6.77
N LYS A 121 15.55 -33.33 -7.99
CA LYS A 121 16.68 -32.91 -8.81
C LYS A 121 17.13 -31.51 -8.40
N PHE A 122 18.25 -31.45 -7.70
CA PHE A 122 18.90 -30.20 -7.33
C PHE A 122 20.37 -30.23 -7.71
N ASN A 123 20.93 -29.06 -8.00
CA ASN A 123 22.37 -28.93 -8.18
C ASN A 123 23.09 -29.22 -6.85
N LYS A 124 24.34 -29.71 -6.93
CA LYS A 124 25.23 -29.90 -5.78
C LYS A 124 25.35 -28.64 -4.90
N TYR A 125 25.24 -27.45 -5.48
CA TYR A 125 25.31 -26.17 -4.76
C TYR A 125 23.96 -25.65 -4.22
N THR A 126 22.89 -26.42 -4.33
CA THR A 126 21.55 -25.98 -3.88
C THR A 126 21.42 -26.03 -2.36
N ASN A 127 21.07 -24.88 -1.76
CA ASN A 127 20.81 -24.75 -0.34
C ASN A 127 19.59 -25.60 0.10
N GLN A 128 19.65 -26.13 1.32
CA GLN A 128 18.58 -26.89 1.96
C GLN A 128 17.25 -26.12 2.03
N PHE A 129 17.27 -24.80 2.23
CA PHE A 129 16.05 -23.97 2.19
C PHE A 129 15.35 -24.04 0.83
N THR A 130 16.10 -24.07 -0.27
CA THR A 130 15.56 -24.20 -1.62
C THR A 130 14.89 -25.57 -1.81
N LYS A 131 15.46 -26.64 -1.23
CA LYS A 131 14.86 -27.98 -1.29
C LYS A 131 13.53 -28.04 -0.53
N TYR A 132 13.46 -27.41 0.66
CA TYR A 132 12.21 -27.33 1.42
C TYR A 132 11.17 -26.45 0.73
N ALA A 133 11.59 -25.34 0.12
CA ALA A 133 10.70 -24.48 -0.67
C ALA A 133 10.11 -25.24 -1.87
N ALA A 134 10.90 -26.06 -2.58
CA ALA A 134 10.40 -26.89 -3.68
C ALA A 134 9.34 -27.90 -3.22
N LYS A 135 9.58 -28.58 -2.09
CA LYS A 135 8.60 -29.50 -1.49
C LYS A 135 7.31 -28.77 -1.10
N ARG A 136 7.42 -27.61 -0.45
CA ARG A 136 6.28 -26.76 -0.10
C ARG A 136 5.51 -26.33 -1.36
N ASN A 137 6.21 -25.88 -2.40
CA ASN A 137 5.57 -25.40 -3.62
C ASN A 137 4.80 -26.51 -4.33
N LYS A 138 5.33 -27.74 -4.38
CA LYS A 138 4.59 -28.89 -4.92
C LYS A 138 3.28 -29.15 -4.18
N ILE A 139 3.29 -29.03 -2.85
CA ILE A 139 2.06 -29.16 -2.04
C ILE A 139 1.07 -28.05 -2.36
N ILE A 140 1.53 -26.80 -2.53
CA ILE A 140 0.68 -25.65 -2.86
C ILE A 140 -0.01 -25.83 -4.23
N VAL A 141 0.65 -26.46 -5.20
CA VAL A 141 0.05 -26.73 -6.52
C VAL A 141 -1.08 -27.76 -6.45
N GLY A 142 -1.07 -28.66 -5.47
CA GLY A 142 -2.09 -29.71 -5.30
C GLY A 142 -3.21 -29.40 -4.31
N LEU A 143 -3.30 -28.17 -3.79
CA LEU A 143 -4.35 -27.68 -2.88
C LEU A 143 -5.36 -26.82 -3.66
#